data_AF-Q86FA0-F1
#
_entry.id   AF-Q86FA0-F1
#
_cell.length_a   1.000
_cell.length_b   1.000
_cell.length_c   1.000
_cell.angle_alpha   90.00
_cell.angle_beta   90.00
_cell.angle_gamma   90.00
#
_symmetry.space_group_name_H-M   'P 1'
#
loop_
_entity.id
_entity.type
_entity.pdbx_description
1 polymer ?
#
loop_
_entity_poly.entity_id
_entity_poly.type
_entity_poly.pdbx_seq_one_letter_code
_entity_poly.pdbx_strand_id
1 'polypeptide(L)'
;MGYDPDNKEMSPFFMAAGPQIDGSRTGKLQERIKLIDIYSLICLILDLKPAPNDGSVCRVRPMVRYKSIANINRLPITSVITYVTLIFFISYNNLHCYHHKEYSFLID
;
A
#
# COMPACT_ATOMS: atom_id res chain seq x y z
N MET A 1 23.62 28.84 20.18
CA MET A 1 23.51 28.58 18.73
C MET A 1 24.86 28.91 18.08
N GLY A 2 25.26 28.19 17.04
CA GLY A 2 26.56 28.33 16.38
C GLY A 2 27.68 27.41 16.89
N TYR A 3 27.39 26.55 17.87
CA TYR A 3 28.30 25.50 18.34
C TYR A 3 28.16 24.22 17.50
N ASP A 4 29.02 23.24 17.75
CA ASP A 4 29.02 21.94 17.08
C ASP A 4 27.60 21.32 17.09
N PRO A 5 27.04 20.94 15.92
CA PRO A 5 25.70 20.35 15.79
C PRO A 5 25.54 19.01 16.50
N ASP A 6 26.62 18.30 16.83
CA ASP A 6 26.56 17.03 17.57
C ASP A 6 26.30 17.25 19.08
N ASN A 7 26.37 18.50 19.56
CA ASN A 7 25.96 18.83 20.92
C ASN A 7 24.44 18.65 21.10
N LYS A 8 24.04 17.95 22.16
CA LYS A 8 22.63 17.69 22.47
C LYS A 8 21.79 18.97 22.60
N GLU A 9 22.36 20.03 23.15
CA GLU A 9 21.70 21.34 23.28
C GLU A 9 21.43 22.03 21.94
N MET A 10 22.16 21.62 20.89
CA MET A 10 22.06 22.16 19.54
C MET A 10 21.14 21.32 18.63
N SER A 11 20.58 20.22 19.14
CA SER A 11 19.69 19.32 18.40
C SER A 11 18.29 19.94 18.23
N PRO A 12 17.82 20.19 16.99
CA PRO A 12 16.45 20.66 16.76
C PRO A 12 15.43 19.53 16.94
N PHE A 13 14.16 19.88 17.13
CA PHE A 13 13.07 18.90 17.06
C PHE A 13 12.64 18.70 15.60
N PHE A 14 12.22 17.48 15.27
CA PHE A 14 11.63 17.16 13.97
C PHE A 14 10.34 16.35 14.17
N MET A 15 9.23 16.83 13.58
CA MET A 15 7.94 16.17 13.62
C MET A 15 7.34 16.16 12.21
N ALA A 16 6.82 15.01 11.80
CA ALA A 16 6.14 14.84 10.52
C ALA A 16 4.89 13.99 10.70
N ALA A 17 3.80 14.39 10.06
CA ALA A 17 2.53 13.69 10.07
C ALA A 17 1.85 13.83 8.71
N GLY A 18 1.19 12.77 8.26
CA GLY A 18 0.48 12.77 6.99
C GLY A 18 0.21 11.34 6.49
N PRO A 19 -0.65 11.18 5.47
CA PRO A 19 -1.06 9.87 4.97
C PRO A 19 0.11 9.05 4.40
N GLN A 20 1.11 9.74 3.84
CA GLN A 20 2.33 9.16 3.30
C GLN A 20 3.44 9.01 4.34
N ILE A 21 3.32 9.55 5.55
CA ILE A 21 4.31 9.36 6.61
C ILE A 21 4.05 8.02 7.31
N ASP A 22 5.08 7.20 7.43
CA ASP A 22 5.02 5.94 8.17
C ASP A 22 5.17 6.18 9.68
N GLY A 23 4.03 6.28 10.38
CA GLY A 23 3.99 6.43 11.84
C GLY A 23 4.38 5.18 12.64
N SER A 24 4.59 4.02 12.00
CA SER A 24 4.95 2.78 12.71
C SER A 24 6.42 2.70 13.14
N ARG A 25 7.28 3.58 12.59
CA ARG A 25 8.74 3.51 12.76
C ARG A 25 9.35 4.64 13.60
N THR A 26 8.52 5.32 14.38
CA THR A 26 8.85 6.57 15.09
C THR A 26 10.02 6.47 16.07
N GLY A 27 10.22 5.35 16.76
CA GLY A 27 11.25 5.25 17.82
C GLY A 27 12.68 4.90 17.35
N LYS A 28 12.85 4.22 16.21
CA LYS A 28 14.16 3.68 15.78
C LYS A 28 14.84 4.45 14.64
N LEU A 29 14.10 5.30 13.94
CA LEU A 29 14.60 6.11 12.83
C LEU A 29 15.03 7.53 13.26
N GLN A 30 14.50 8.04 14.37
CA GLN A 30 14.78 9.38 14.87
C GLN A 30 16.28 9.65 15.09
N GLU A 31 17.05 8.65 15.52
CA GLU A 31 18.48 8.84 15.82
C GLU A 31 19.39 9.02 14.59
N ARG A 32 18.88 8.82 13.36
CA ARG A 32 19.74 8.84 12.15
C ARG A 32 19.43 9.91 11.12
N ILE A 33 18.35 10.67 11.28
CA ILE A 33 17.97 11.68 10.30
C ILE A 33 18.76 12.95 10.55
N LYS A 34 19.33 13.52 9.49
CA LYS A 34 20.01 14.81 9.53
C LYS A 34 19.17 15.87 8.83
N LEU A 35 19.36 17.14 9.18
CA LEU A 35 18.65 18.26 8.54
C LEU A 35 18.83 18.28 7.00
N ILE A 36 20.02 17.89 6.51
CA ILE A 36 20.31 17.76 5.08
C ILE A 36 19.43 16.73 4.35
N ASP A 37 18.80 15.80 5.08
CA ASP A 37 17.94 14.78 4.51
C ASP A 37 16.51 15.28 4.22
N ILE A 38 16.13 16.44 4.78
CA ILE A 38 14.75 16.95 4.71
C ILE A 38 14.32 17.24 3.27
N TYR A 39 15.20 17.79 2.43
CA TYR A 39 14.90 17.99 1.01
C TYR A 39 14.59 16.66 0.30
N SER A 40 15.41 15.65 0.53
CA SER A 40 15.20 14.31 -0.05
C SER A 40 13.90 13.68 0.47
N LEU A 41 13.55 13.86 1.75
CA LEU A 41 12.30 13.39 2.32
C LEU A 41 11.09 14.06 1.65
N ILE A 42 11.11 15.39 1.50
CA ILE A 42 10.04 16.15 0.84
C ILE A 42 9.87 15.69 -0.61
N CYS A 43 10.97 15.47 -1.34
CA CYS A 43 10.90 14.94 -2.70
C CYS A 43 10.18 13.59 -2.74
N LEU A 44 10.49 12.66 -1.83
CA LEU A 44 9.81 11.36 -1.77
C LEU A 44 8.32 11.47 -1.47
N ILE A 45 7.91 12.38 -0.58
CA ILE A 45 6.50 12.63 -0.25
C ILE A 45 5.75 13.15 -1.49
N LEU A 46 6.38 14.06 -2.23
CA LEU A 46 5.82 14.66 -3.45
C LEU A 46 5.96 13.78 -4.70
N ASP A 47 6.50 12.57 -4.56
CA ASP A 47 6.82 11.66 -5.67
C ASP A 47 7.74 12.27 -6.73
N LEU A 48 8.72 13.07 -6.27
CA LEU A 48 9.75 13.70 -7.06
C LEU A 48 11.09 12.97 -6.92
N LYS A 49 11.88 12.98 -7.99
CA LYS A 49 13.29 12.60 -7.93
C LYS A 49 14.10 13.77 -7.37
N PRO A 50 14.82 13.62 -6.24
CA PRO A 50 15.65 14.69 -5.71
C PRO A 50 16.80 15.03 -6.68
N ALA A 51 17.08 16.32 -6.84
CA ALA A 51 18.31 16.79 -7.47
C ALA A 51 19.54 16.39 -6.61
N PRO A 52 20.78 16.42 -7.16
CA PRO A 52 21.98 16.15 -6.37
C PRO A 52 22.05 17.02 -5.10
N ASN A 53 22.15 16.37 -3.93
CA ASN A 53 22.24 17.01 -2.62
C ASN A 53 22.99 16.07 -1.65
N ASP A 54 23.47 16.61 -0.52
CA ASP A 54 24.22 15.83 0.48
C ASP A 54 23.35 14.93 1.37
N GLY A 55 22.03 15.04 1.22
CA GLY A 55 21.05 14.19 1.90
C GLY A 55 21.06 12.75 1.37
N SER A 56 20.51 11.84 2.16
CA SER A 56 20.43 10.41 1.83
C SER A 56 18.99 9.93 1.75
N VAL A 57 18.57 9.62 0.53
CA VAL A 57 17.29 8.92 0.26
C VAL A 57 17.18 7.63 1.06
N CYS A 58 18.29 6.90 1.25
CA CYS A 58 18.31 5.65 2.02
C CYS A 58 17.94 5.85 3.49
N ARG A 59 18.33 6.98 4.11
CA ARG A 59 18.00 7.29 5.50
C ARG A 59 16.52 7.61 5.69
N VAL A 60 15.91 8.31 4.74
CA VAL A 60 14.53 8.82 4.86
C VAL A 60 13.47 7.96 4.18
N ARG A 61 13.84 7.08 3.24
CA ARG A 61 12.91 6.17 2.55
C ARG A 61 12.02 5.34 3.50
N PRO A 62 12.53 4.80 4.62
CA PRO A 62 11.68 4.08 5.57
C PRO A 62 10.58 4.93 6.23
N MET A 63 10.65 6.26 6.15
CA MET A 63 9.65 7.17 6.73
C MET A 63 8.46 7.41 5.81
N VAL A 64 8.53 6.98 4.55
CA VAL A 64 7.51 7.26 3.53
C VAL A 64 6.83 5.97 3.11
N ARG A 65 5.50 5.97 3.12
CA ARG A 65 4.65 4.87 2.65
C ARG A 65 4.49 4.99 1.14
N TYR A 66 5.05 4.05 0.38
CA TYR A 66 4.74 3.92 -1.04
C TYR A 66 3.42 3.18 -1.23
N LYS A 67 2.52 3.75 -2.03
CA LYS A 67 1.29 3.09 -2.44
C LYS A 67 1.67 1.98 -3.43
N SER A 68 1.73 0.74 -2.95
CA SER A 68 1.98 -0.41 -3.82
C SER A 68 0.79 -0.59 -4.76
N ILE A 69 1.00 -0.29 -6.04
CA ILE A 69 0.03 -0.49 -7.14
C ILE A 69 -0.28 -1.98 -7.34
N ALA A 70 0.57 -2.88 -6.80
CA ALA A 70 0.42 -4.33 -6.95
C ALA A 70 -0.92 -4.89 -6.42
N ASN A 71 -1.63 -4.14 -5.55
CA ASN A 71 -2.91 -4.57 -4.98
C ASN A 71 -4.15 -4.11 -5.80
N ILE A 72 -3.99 -3.23 -6.79
CA ILE A 72 -5.13 -2.73 -7.58
C ILE A 72 -5.64 -3.81 -8.56
N ASN A 73 -4.76 -4.68 -9.03
CA ASN A 73 -5.11 -5.65 -10.08
C ASN A 73 -5.67 -6.99 -9.55
N ARG A 74 -5.64 -7.26 -8.23
CA ARG A 74 -6.15 -8.53 -7.67
C ARG A 74 -7.67 -8.56 -7.48
N LEU A 75 -8.32 -7.41 -7.32
CA LEU A 75 -9.76 -7.30 -7.08
C LEU A 75 -10.64 -7.54 -8.34
N PRO A 76 -10.29 -7.06 -9.55
CA PRO A 76 -11.16 -7.28 -10.72
C PRO A 76 -11.17 -8.74 -11.19
N ILE A 77 -10.02 -9.43 -11.14
CA ILE A 77 -9.91 -10.80 -11.67
C ILE A 77 -10.66 -11.81 -10.80
N THR A 78 -10.59 -11.68 -9.46
CA THR A 78 -11.32 -12.57 -8.55
C THR A 78 -12.82 -12.40 -8.66
N SER A 79 -13.32 -11.18 -8.88
CA SER A 79 -14.75 -10.90 -9.07
C SER A 79 -15.33 -11.52 -10.35
N VAL A 80 -14.55 -11.61 -11.42
CA VAL A 80 -15.03 -12.20 -12.69
C VAL A 80 -15.11 -13.72 -12.57
N ILE A 81 -14.10 -14.35 -11.96
CA ILE A 81 -14.06 -15.81 -11.80
C ILE A 81 -15.22 -16.29 -10.92
N THR A 82 -15.50 -15.62 -9.80
CA THR A 82 -16.61 -15.99 -8.91
C THR A 82 -17.97 -15.84 -9.59
N TYR A 83 -18.15 -14.82 -10.43
CA TYR A 83 -19.40 -14.64 -11.17
C TYR A 83 -19.63 -15.75 -12.20
N VAL A 84 -18.57 -16.15 -12.93
CA VAL A 84 -18.65 -17.23 -13.93
C VAL A 84 -18.98 -18.57 -13.27
N THR A 85 -18.34 -18.90 -12.15
CA THR A 85 -18.60 -20.18 -11.45
C THR A 85 -20.04 -20.25 -10.90
N LEU A 86 -20.58 -19.14 -10.41
CA LEU A 86 -21.99 -19.07 -9.98
C LEU A 86 -22.97 -19.29 -11.13
N ILE A 87 -22.72 -18.69 -12.30
CA ILE A 87 -23.57 -18.91 -13.49
C ILE A 87 -23.56 -20.37 -13.92
N PHE A 88 -22.38 -20.99 -13.98
CA PHE A 88 -22.28 -22.41 -14.31
C PHE A 88 -23.05 -23.27 -13.30
N PHE A 89 -22.87 -23.03 -12.00
CA PHE A 89 -23.58 -23.78 -10.97
C PHE A 89 -25.10 -23.65 -11.09
N ILE A 90 -25.62 -22.43 -11.30
CA ILE A 90 -27.06 -22.20 -11.51
C ILE A 90 -27.56 -22.93 -12.76
N SER A 91 -26.78 -22.94 -13.84
CA SER A 91 -27.13 -23.62 -15.09
C SER A 91 -27.18 -25.15 -14.92
N TYR A 92 -26.20 -25.73 -14.22
CA TYR A 92 -26.19 -27.17 -13.88
C TYR A 92 -27.39 -27.58 -13.03
N ASN A 93 -27.71 -26.80 -11.98
CA ASN A 93 -28.85 -27.09 -11.12
C ASN A 93 -30.20 -26.95 -11.87
N ASN A 94 -30.34 -25.94 -12.73
CA ASN A 94 -31.54 -25.80 -13.57
C ASN A 94 -31.70 -26.99 -14.52
N LEU A 95 -30.64 -27.41 -15.22
CA LEU A 95 -30.68 -28.54 -16.14
C LEU A 95 -31.02 -29.86 -15.43
N HIS A 96 -30.46 -30.09 -14.24
CA HIS A 96 -30.80 -31.24 -13.41
C HIS A 96 -32.28 -31.23 -12.99
N CYS A 97 -32.82 -30.06 -12.64
CA CYS A 97 -34.24 -29.89 -12.36
C CYS A 97 -35.15 -30.11 -13.59
N TYR A 98 -34.71 -29.72 -14.80
CA TYR A 98 -35.46 -29.99 -16.04
C TYR A 98 -35.55 -31.48 -16.31
N HIS A 99 -34.43 -32.21 -16.25
CA HIS A 99 -34.45 -33.66 -16.44
C HIS A 99 -35.32 -34.36 -15.39
N HIS A 100 -35.23 -33.99 -14.11
CA HIS A 100 -36.07 -34.61 -13.08
C HIS A 100 -37.58 -34.38 -13.32
N LYS A 101 -37.99 -33.21 -13.81
CA LYS A 101 -39.40 -32.94 -14.15
C LYS A 101 -39.87 -33.73 -15.36
N GLU A 102 -39.02 -33.88 -16.36
CA GLU A 102 -39.34 -34.64 -17.58
C GLU A 102 -39.54 -36.13 -17.29
N TYR A 103 -38.72 -36.72 -16.41
CA TYR A 103 -38.91 -38.11 -15.96
C TYR A 103 -40.14 -38.30 -15.07
N SER A 104 -40.51 -37.31 -14.24
CA SER A 104 -41.76 -37.39 -13.46
C SER A 104 -43.02 -37.31 -14.33
N PHE A 105 -42.99 -36.56 -15.44
CA PHE A 105 -44.14 -36.43 -16.35
C PHE A 105 -44.33 -37.65 -17.28
N LEU A 106 -43.31 -38.49 -17.45
CA LEU A 106 -43.40 -39.73 -18.24
C LEU A 106 -43.87 -40.95 -17.43
N ILE A 107 -44.09 -40.79 -16.11
CA ILE A 107 -44.50 -41.88 -15.20
C ILE A 107 -45.95 -41.69 -14.68
N ASP A 108 -46.58 -40.55 -14.96
CA ASP A 108 -48.02 -40.29 -14.78
C ASP A 108 -48.81 -40.54 -16.07
#